data_AF-A0A0G0PLX0-F1
#
_entry.id   AF-A0A0G0PLX0-F1
#
_cell.length_a   1.000
_cell.length_b   1.000
_cell.length_c   1.000
_cell.angle_alpha   90.00
_cell.angle_beta   90.00
_cell.angle_gamma   90.00
#
_symmetry.space_group_name_H-M   'P 1'
#
loop_
_entity.id
_entity.type
_entity.pdbx_description
1 polymer ?
#
loop_
_entity_poly.entity_id
_entity_poly.type
_entity_poly.pdbx_seq_one_letter_code
_entity_poly.pdbx_strand_id
1 'polypeptide(L)'
;MRRMVTHEEVKRELMKDPEFRKEWERSEPEYQLNRAIIRARIDKKMTQKELARRAKTTQAVISRIQNSSVSPTLALVQRIAEAMGKKLEIKFT
;
A
#
# COMPACT_ATOMS: atom_id res chain seq x y z
N MET A 1 8.93 19.40 -30.74
CA MET A 1 9.16 19.22 -29.28
C MET A 1 8.07 18.31 -28.71
N ARG A 2 8.41 17.31 -27.89
CA ARG A 2 7.42 16.49 -27.17
C ARG A 2 6.90 17.30 -25.97
N ARG A 3 5.57 17.40 -25.83
CA ARG A 3 4.94 17.99 -24.63
C ARG A 3 5.14 17.03 -23.45
N MET A 4 5.71 17.52 -22.36
CA MET A 4 5.69 16.81 -21.07
C MET A 4 4.34 17.03 -20.40
N VAL A 5 3.79 15.98 -19.81
CA VAL A 5 2.55 16.00 -19.04
C VAL A 5 2.83 15.46 -17.63
N THR A 6 2.15 16.02 -16.65
CA THR A 6 2.27 15.60 -15.24
C THR A 6 1.42 14.37 -14.95
N HIS A 7 1.77 13.62 -13.90
CA HIS A 7 0.95 12.51 -13.41
C HIS A 7 -0.49 12.96 -13.11
N GLU A 8 -0.67 14.14 -12.51
CA GLU A 8 -1.98 14.66 -12.15
C GLU A 8 -2.83 15.00 -13.38
N GLU A 9 -2.23 15.56 -14.44
CA GLU A 9 -2.93 15.80 -15.71
C GLU A 9 -3.34 14.47 -16.36
N VAL A 10 -2.44 13.50 -16.44
CA VAL A 10 -2.75 12.18 -17.03
C VAL A 10 -3.85 11.48 -16.24
N LYS A 11 -3.74 11.46 -14.90
CA LYS A 11 -4.76 10.88 -14.03
C LYS A 11 -6.11 11.55 -14.24
N ARG A 12 -6.17 12.88 -14.29
CA ARG A 12 -7.42 13.62 -14.49
C ARG A 12 -8.12 13.24 -15.79
N GLU A 13 -7.35 13.06 -16.87
CA GLU A 13 -7.89 12.63 -18.16
C GLU A 13 -8.39 11.19 -18.11
N LEU A 14 -7.62 10.25 -17.53
CA LEU A 14 -8.04 8.85 -17.38
C LEU A 14 -9.29 8.69 -16.50
N MET A 15 -9.44 9.51 -15.46
CA MET A 15 -10.62 9.49 -14.57
C MET A 15 -11.93 9.93 -15.26
N LYS A 16 -11.87 10.44 -16.50
CA LYS A 16 -13.08 10.71 -17.31
C LYS A 16 -13.69 9.42 -17.87
N ASP A 17 -12.90 8.37 -18.05
CA ASP A 17 -13.40 7.05 -18.43
C ASP A 17 -14.06 6.37 -17.20
N PRO A 18 -15.37 6.05 -17.27
CA PRO A 18 -16.08 5.39 -16.17
C PRO A 18 -15.49 4.04 -15.76
N GLU A 19 -15.00 3.24 -16.71
CA GLU A 19 -14.44 1.92 -16.42
C GLU A 19 -13.09 2.05 -15.70
N PHE A 20 -12.25 2.97 -16.16
CA PHE A 20 -11.00 3.30 -15.48
C PHE A 20 -11.28 3.82 -14.05
N ARG A 21 -12.21 4.77 -13.90
CA ARG A 21 -12.58 5.33 -12.60
C ARG A 21 -13.01 4.24 -11.62
N LYS A 22 -13.88 3.34 -12.07
CA LYS A 22 -14.40 2.25 -11.24
C LYS A 22 -13.28 1.34 -10.73
N GLU A 23 -12.38 0.89 -11.60
CA GLU A 23 -11.26 0.04 -11.16
C GLU A 23 -10.23 0.82 -10.33
N TRP A 24 -10.02 2.11 -10.62
CA TRP A 24 -9.18 2.99 -9.80
C TRP A 24 -9.72 3.06 -8.37
N GLU A 25 -10.99 3.43 -8.21
CA GLU A 25 -11.67 3.55 -6.91
C GLU A 25 -11.70 2.21 -6.16
N ARG A 26 -11.91 1.10 -6.88
CA ARG A 26 -11.87 -0.25 -6.31
C ARG A 26 -10.49 -0.61 -5.75
N SER A 27 -9.41 -0.14 -6.38
CA SER A 27 -8.02 -0.40 -5.95
C SER A 27 -7.54 0.51 -4.81
N GLU A 28 -8.24 1.61 -4.56
CA GLU A 28 -7.86 2.66 -3.60
C GLU A 28 -7.63 2.12 -2.17
N PRO A 29 -8.47 1.23 -1.60
CA PRO A 29 -8.23 0.71 -0.24
C PRO A 29 -6.91 -0.06 -0.12
N GLU A 30 -6.57 -0.87 -1.12
CA GLU A 30 -5.31 -1.63 -1.14
C GLU A 30 -4.10 -0.70 -1.29
N TYR A 31 -4.23 0.34 -2.12
CA TYR A 31 -3.21 1.38 -2.26
C TYR A 31 -2.94 2.10 -0.93
N GLN A 32 -4.00 2.50 -0.22
CA GLN A 32 -3.89 3.20 1.07
C GLN A 32 -3.25 2.32 2.15
N LEU A 33 -3.65 1.05 2.24
CA LEU A 33 -3.03 0.08 3.13
C LEU A 33 -1.52 -0.05 2.86
N ASN A 34 -1.15 -0.25 1.60
CA ASN A 34 0.24 -0.38 1.19
C ASN A 34 1.06 0.88 1.56
N ARG A 35 0.57 2.06 1.18
CA ARG A 35 1.18 3.36 1.51
C ARG A 35 1.40 3.52 3.02
N ALA A 36 0.41 3.15 3.83
CA ALA A 36 0.52 3.21 5.29
C ALA A 36 1.63 2.29 5.82
N ILE A 37 1.72 1.06 5.32
CA ILE A 37 2.76 0.10 5.73
C ILE A 37 4.16 0.58 5.30
N ILE A 38 4.33 1.04 4.06
CA ILE A 38 5.62 1.55 3.57
C ILE A 38 6.08 2.74 4.41
N ARG A 39 5.17 3.70 4.64
CA ARG A 39 5.49 4.90 5.43
C ARG A 39 5.90 4.53 6.85
N ALA A 40 5.10 3.73 7.55
CA ALA A 40 5.41 3.29 8.91
C ALA A 40 6.75 2.52 9.00
N ARG A 41 7.06 1.70 7.99
CA ARG A 41 8.33 0.97 7.89
C ARG A 41 9.52 1.93 7.76
N ILE A 42 9.41 2.94 6.89
CA ILE A 42 10.46 3.94 6.65
C ILE A 42 10.66 4.82 7.89
N ASP A 43 9.57 5.27 8.52
CA ASP A 43 9.62 6.09 9.76
C ASP A 43 10.35 5.35 10.89
N LYS A 44 10.21 4.02 10.94
CA LYS A 44 10.91 3.15 11.88
C LYS A 44 12.31 2.72 11.43
N LYS A 45 12.80 3.22 10.28
CA LYS A 45 14.09 2.86 9.68
C LYS A 45 14.28 1.34 9.52
N MET A 46 13.19 0.62 9.22
CA MET A 46 13.22 -0.84 9.07
C MET A 46 13.43 -1.26 7.62
N THR A 47 14.23 -2.29 7.39
CA THR A 47 14.26 -2.97 6.08
C THR A 47 13.03 -3.88 5.93
N GLN A 48 12.68 -4.29 4.71
CA GLN A 48 11.62 -5.28 4.50
C GLN A 48 11.93 -6.62 5.19
N LYS A 49 13.21 -7.03 5.19
CA LYS A 49 13.67 -8.25 5.85
C LYS A 49 13.49 -8.18 7.36
N GLU A 50 13.79 -7.03 7.96
CA GLU A 50 13.62 -6.83 9.40
C GLU A 50 12.14 -6.80 9.80
N LEU A 51 11.29 -6.11 9.02
CA LEU A 51 9.85 -6.14 9.24
C LEU A 51 9.29 -7.56 9.13
N ALA A 52 9.69 -8.31 8.12
CA ALA A 52 9.25 -9.69 7.91
C ALA A 52 9.59 -10.58 9.11
N ARG A 53 10.83 -10.49 9.61
CA ARG A 53 11.30 -11.22 10.78
C ARG A 53 10.43 -10.94 12.01
N ARG A 54 10.16 -9.66 12.29
CA ARG A 54 9.32 -9.24 13.43
C ARG A 54 7.85 -9.65 13.28
N ALA A 55 7.31 -9.56 12.07
CA ALA A 55 5.92 -9.92 11.77
C ALA A 55 5.72 -11.45 11.61
N LYS A 56 6.76 -12.26 11.78
CA LYS A 56 6.75 -13.72 11.59
C LYS A 56 6.22 -14.09 10.19
N THR A 57 6.82 -13.50 9.16
CA THR A 57 6.54 -13.77 7.75
C THR A 57 7.85 -13.69 6.93
N THR A 58 7.77 -13.77 5.60
CA THR A 58 8.92 -13.69 4.71
C THR A 58 9.07 -12.30 4.09
N GLN A 59 10.30 -11.93 3.72
CA GLN A 59 10.56 -10.71 2.96
C GLN A 59 9.76 -10.69 1.65
N ALA A 60 9.63 -11.85 0.98
CA ALA A 60 8.85 -11.98 -0.24
C ALA A 60 7.37 -11.63 -0.03
N VAL A 61 6.77 -12.06 1.09
CA VAL A 61 5.40 -11.69 1.45
C VAL A 61 5.28 -10.18 1.72
N ILE A 62 6.20 -9.59 2.49
CA ILE A 62 6.21 -8.13 2.71
C ILE A 62 6.36 -7.37 1.39
N SER A 63 7.23 -7.83 0.49
CA SER A 63 7.42 -7.21 -0.83
C SER A 63 6.14 -7.28 -1.67
N ARG A 64 5.47 -8.44 -1.72
CA ARG A 64 4.20 -8.62 -2.44
C ARG A 64 3.05 -7.78 -1.88
N ILE A 65 3.06 -7.50 -0.58
CA ILE A 65 2.10 -6.57 0.02
C ILE A 65 2.46 -5.13 -0.38
N GLN A 66 3.74 -4.78 -0.32
CA GLN A 66 4.22 -3.43 -0.61
C GLN A 66 4.23 -3.05 -2.10
N ASN A 67 4.00 -4.00 -3.00
CA ASN A 67 3.78 -3.75 -4.43
C ASN A 67 2.33 -4.02 -4.86
N SER A 68 1.42 -4.23 -3.90
CA SER A 68 0.01 -4.54 -4.14
C SER A 68 -0.23 -5.76 -5.03
N SER A 69 0.68 -6.75 -5.06
CA SER A 69 0.50 -7.99 -5.82
C SER A 69 -0.26 -9.07 -5.06
N VAL A 70 -0.58 -8.85 -3.79
CA VAL A 70 -1.40 -9.76 -2.98
C VAL A 70 -2.19 -8.97 -1.94
N SER A 71 -3.44 -9.34 -1.74
CA SER A 71 -4.27 -8.81 -0.65
C SER A 71 -3.96 -9.58 0.64
N PRO A 72 -3.39 -8.93 1.67
CA PRO A 72 -3.07 -9.60 2.92
C PRO A 72 -4.33 -9.86 3.76
N THR A 73 -4.29 -10.89 4.60
CA THR A 73 -5.34 -11.08 5.61
C THR A 73 -5.24 -10.01 6.69
N LEU A 74 -6.38 -9.68 7.32
CA LEU A 74 -6.43 -8.73 8.43
C LEU A 74 -5.47 -9.13 9.57
N ALA A 75 -5.36 -10.43 9.86
CA ALA A 75 -4.43 -10.97 10.85
C ALA A 75 -2.95 -10.70 10.51
N LEU A 76 -2.58 -10.73 9.22
CA LEU A 76 -1.23 -10.37 8.81
C LEU A 76 -1.00 -8.86 8.92
N VAL A 77 -1.98 -8.03 8.57
CA VAL A 77 -1.90 -6.57 8.74
C VAL A 77 -1.72 -6.20 10.21
N GLN A 78 -2.47 -6.83 11.12
CA GLN A 78 -2.33 -6.66 12.57
C GLN A 78 -0.90 -6.99 13.04
N ARG A 79 -0.35 -8.14 12.65
CA ARG A 79 1.03 -8.53 13.00
C ARG A 79 2.08 -7.56 12.44
N ILE A 80 1.86 -7.04 11.23
CA ILE A 80 2.74 -6.04 10.62
C ILE A 80 2.71 -4.74 11.45
N ALA A 81 1.54 -4.29 11.89
CA ALA A 81 1.41 -3.11 12.75
C ALA A 81 2.15 -3.31 14.09
N GLU A 82 1.92 -4.45 14.75
CA GLU A 82 2.59 -4.80 16.01
C GLU A 82 4.12 -4.89 15.86
N ALA A 83 4.61 -5.48 14.77
CA ALA A 83 6.03 -5.57 14.45
C ALA A 83 6.72 -4.20 14.34
N MET A 84 5.95 -3.16 14.01
CA MET A 84 6.40 -1.76 13.95
C MET A 84 6.11 -0.98 15.24
N GLY A 85 5.53 -1.61 16.27
CA GLY A 85 5.08 -0.95 17.50
C GLY A 85 3.94 0.03 17.24
N LYS A 86 3.02 -0.32 16.36
CA LYS A 86 1.83 0.45 15.99
C LYS A 86 0.56 -0.35 16.31
N LYS A 87 -0.58 0.34 16.30
CA LYS A 87 -1.91 -0.25 16.42
C LYS A 87 -2.60 -0.19 15.05
N LEU A 88 -3.30 -1.25 14.67
CA LEU A 88 -4.20 -1.22 13.52
C LEU A 88 -5.48 -0.49 13.91
N GLU A 89 -5.85 0.52 13.12
CA GLU A 89 -7.11 1.25 13.23
C GLU A 89 -7.85 1.15 11.90
N ILE A 90 -9.15 0.85 11.96
CA ILE A 90 -10.03 0.76 10.80
C ILE A 90 -11.14 1.78 10.98
N LYS A 91 -11.35 2.60 9.96
CA LYS A 91 -12.39 3.63 9.93
C LYS A 91 -13.21 3.49 8.65
N PHE A 92 -14.52 3.55 8.78
CA PHE A 92 -15.44 3.75 7.65
C PHE A 92 -15.67 5.25 7.48
N THR A 93 -15.70 5.71 6.25
CA THR A 93 -15.86 7.13 5.87
C THR A 93 -16.90 7.26 4.78
#